data_AF-Q2N3Y7-F1
#
_entry.id   AF-Q2N3Y7-F1
#
_cell.length_a   1.000
_cell.length_b   1.000
_cell.length_c   1.000
_cell.angle_alpha   90.00
_cell.angle_beta   90.00
_cell.angle_gamma   90.00
#
_symmetry.space_group_name_H-M   'P 1'
#
loop_
_entity.id
_entity.type
_entity.pdbx_description
1 polymer ?
#
loop_
_entity_poly.entity_id
_entity_poly.type
_entity_poly.pdbx_seq_one_letter_code
_entity_poly.pdbx_strand_id
1 'polypeptide(L)'
;MISVLLILCAAIRAASPLCICSITTASGSKAPAKICSGDLVFHDEFDTFDFQTWSHEKTAAGGGNWEFEVYLNNRSNSYVRDGKLFIRPTLTADKFGERFLSAGTLKLHGGTPADACTNPSDWGCERRGTHVNLLNPITSARIRTVDSFSFRYGQVEVRAKMPAGDWLWPAIWLLPRYNEYGPWPASGEIDLSEGRGNVNLTSNGSNIGTELSSSTLHFGPYWPLNGFQKAHFEKRSEPGQGFDQDFHRFQMKWTNEYMQFAVDDEETGRITPPDGGFWEVGMFDSRNGTVDNPWIYGTKMAPFDKEFYFVVNLAVGGVNGFFPDNAQNPGGKPWNNNSPQASTDFWNGRDQWLPTWNLDVNREKGAALQVDYIKVWAI
;
A
#
# COMPACT_ATOMS: atom_id res chain seq x y z
N MET A 1 61.27 -38.52 22.29
CA MET A 1 60.02 -38.10 22.95
C MET A 1 59.74 -36.65 22.57
N ILE A 2 58.57 -36.44 21.97
CA ILE A 2 57.80 -35.19 21.82
C ILE A 2 58.47 -34.06 21.00
N SER A 3 58.08 -34.01 19.73
CA SER A 3 58.23 -32.84 18.85
C SER A 3 57.06 -31.89 19.14
N VAL A 4 57.35 -30.67 19.61
CA VAL A 4 56.34 -29.65 19.92
C VAL A 4 56.07 -28.84 18.66
N LEU A 5 54.94 -29.12 18.02
CA LEU A 5 54.43 -28.34 16.88
C LEU A 5 53.80 -27.05 17.43
N LEU A 6 54.48 -25.91 17.29
CA LEU A 6 53.90 -24.59 17.56
C LEU A 6 52.88 -24.28 16.45
N ILE A 7 51.60 -24.43 16.76
CA ILE A 7 50.50 -23.93 15.92
C ILE A 7 50.37 -22.43 16.21
N LEU A 8 50.90 -21.61 15.31
CA LEU A 8 50.63 -20.17 15.29
C LEU A 8 49.18 -19.96 14.85
N CYS A 9 48.27 -19.75 15.80
CA CYS A 9 46.92 -19.26 15.51
C CYS A 9 47.01 -17.79 15.07
N ALA A 10 47.15 -17.56 13.77
CA ALA A 10 46.96 -16.24 13.20
C ALA A 10 45.47 -15.87 13.33
N ALA A 11 45.14 -15.05 14.32
CA ALA A 11 43.84 -14.43 14.41
C ALA A 11 43.70 -13.45 13.23
N ILE A 12 43.03 -13.90 12.17
CA ILE A 12 42.54 -13.01 11.12
C ILE A 12 41.45 -12.15 11.77
N ARG A 13 41.83 -10.97 12.25
CA ARG A 13 40.86 -9.90 12.50
C ARG A 13 40.25 -9.56 11.15
N ALA A 14 39.05 -10.07 10.88
CA ALA A 14 38.23 -9.56 9.81
C ALA A 14 38.09 -8.05 10.04
N ALA A 15 38.71 -7.24 9.17
CA ALA A 15 38.47 -5.82 9.17
C ALA A 15 36.97 -5.64 8.95
N SER A 16 36.28 -4.99 9.90
CA SER A 16 34.89 -4.57 9.68
C SER A 16 34.85 -3.82 8.34
N PRO A 17 33.93 -4.17 7.42
CA PRO A 17 33.90 -3.53 6.11
C PRO A 17 33.85 -2.02 6.29
N LEU A 18 34.74 -1.32 5.59
CA LEU A 18 34.81 0.13 5.64
C LEU A 18 33.44 0.67 5.23
N CYS A 19 32.81 1.47 6.09
CA CYS A 19 31.51 2.05 5.78
C CYS A 19 31.63 2.99 4.57
N ILE A 20 31.06 2.58 3.44
CA ILE A 20 30.95 3.42 2.25
C ILE A 20 29.78 4.37 2.46
N CYS A 21 29.97 5.66 2.21
CA CYS A 21 28.91 6.66 2.34
C CYS A 21 27.70 6.27 1.48
N SER A 22 26.53 6.21 2.10
CA SER A 22 25.26 6.00 1.43
C SER A 22 24.56 7.33 1.16
N ILE A 23 23.79 7.40 0.06
CA ILE A 23 22.84 8.50 -0.17
C ILE A 23 21.51 8.26 0.53
N THR A 24 21.27 7.04 1.02
CA THR A 24 20.07 6.68 1.77
C THR A 24 20.04 7.42 3.10
N THR A 25 18.89 8.03 3.39
CA THR A 25 18.57 8.55 4.72
C THR A 25 17.40 7.78 5.29
N ALA A 26 17.35 7.65 6.62
CA ALA A 26 16.21 7.09 7.31
C ALA A 26 15.99 7.74 8.67
N SER A 27 14.72 7.82 9.08
CA SER A 27 14.27 8.39 10.35
C SER A 27 13.22 7.49 11.02
N GLY A 28 13.04 7.67 12.33
CA GLY A 28 12.07 6.92 13.14
C GLY A 28 12.74 6.03 14.18
N SER A 29 11.96 5.45 15.10
CA SER A 29 12.49 4.67 16.23
C SER A 29 13.21 3.37 15.84
N LYS A 30 13.02 2.89 14.62
CA LYS A 30 13.67 1.69 14.05
C LYS A 30 14.72 2.01 12.99
N ALA A 31 14.95 3.29 12.68
CA ALA A 31 15.99 3.68 11.74
C ALA A 31 17.40 3.48 12.37
N PRO A 32 18.37 2.94 11.62
CA PRO A 32 19.73 2.76 12.11
C PRO A 32 20.44 4.11 12.30
N ALA A 33 21.26 4.21 13.35
CA ALA A 33 22.01 5.44 13.65
C ALA A 33 23.13 5.75 12.64
N LYS A 34 23.61 4.72 11.92
CA LYS A 34 24.64 4.83 10.89
C LYS A 34 24.22 3.97 9.70
N ILE A 35 24.31 4.54 8.50
CA ILE A 35 23.93 3.89 7.25
C ILE A 35 25.13 3.85 6.33
N CYS A 36 25.52 2.65 5.91
CA CYS A 36 26.52 2.40 4.88
C CYS A 36 25.84 1.85 3.62
N SER A 37 26.39 2.15 2.45
CA SER A 37 25.88 1.59 1.19
C SER A 37 25.92 0.06 1.24
N GLY A 38 24.80 -0.59 0.90
CA GLY A 38 24.59 -2.03 1.01
C GLY A 38 24.02 -2.53 2.34
N ASP A 39 23.90 -1.68 3.37
CA ASP A 39 23.31 -2.09 4.65
C ASP A 39 21.82 -2.42 4.50
N LEU A 40 21.37 -3.50 5.13
CA LEU A 40 19.95 -3.75 5.36
C LEU A 40 19.46 -2.79 6.47
N VAL A 41 18.85 -1.68 6.08
CA VAL A 41 18.47 -0.60 7.00
C VAL A 41 17.09 -0.78 7.63
N PHE A 42 16.25 -1.63 7.04
CA PHE A 42 14.98 -2.05 7.61
C PHE A 42 14.61 -3.43 7.12
N HIS A 43 14.06 -4.24 8.02
CA HIS A 43 13.38 -5.46 7.65
C HIS A 43 12.32 -5.85 8.66
N ASP A 44 11.29 -6.54 8.19
CA ASP A 44 10.35 -7.30 9.02
C ASP A 44 10.05 -8.61 8.31
N GLU A 45 10.31 -9.73 8.99
CA GLU A 45 10.03 -11.11 8.51
C GLU A 45 8.68 -11.62 9.07
N PHE A 46 7.94 -10.76 9.79
CA PHE A 46 6.64 -11.05 10.39
C PHE A 46 6.60 -12.35 11.20
N ASP A 47 7.62 -12.59 12.04
CA ASP A 47 7.59 -13.64 13.07
C ASP A 47 6.53 -13.33 14.15
N THR A 48 6.33 -12.04 14.43
CA THR A 48 5.30 -11.51 15.33
C THR A 48 4.74 -10.20 14.77
N PHE A 49 3.57 -9.77 15.25
CA PHE A 49 3.07 -8.43 14.92
C PHE A 49 3.71 -7.39 15.86
N ASP A 50 4.76 -6.69 15.41
CA ASP A 50 5.48 -5.68 16.21
C ASP A 50 4.79 -4.30 16.19
N PHE A 51 4.11 -3.96 17.30
CA PHE A 51 3.48 -2.65 17.48
C PHE A 51 4.47 -1.48 17.64
N GLN A 52 5.76 -1.74 17.84
CA GLN A 52 6.79 -0.70 17.77
C GLN A 52 7.17 -0.34 16.34
N THR A 53 6.84 -1.22 15.39
CA THR A 53 7.12 -1.02 13.96
C THR A 53 5.86 -0.59 13.22
N TRP A 54 4.73 -1.23 13.47
CA TRP A 54 3.50 -1.01 12.72
C TRP A 54 2.41 -0.42 13.60
N SER A 55 1.89 0.75 13.22
CA SER A 55 0.66 1.31 13.77
C SER A 55 -0.51 1.09 12.81
N HIS A 56 -1.70 0.87 13.36
CA HIS A 56 -2.93 0.75 12.57
C HIS A 56 -3.54 2.11 12.27
N GLU A 57 -4.00 2.29 11.05
CA GLU A 57 -4.97 3.32 10.74
C GLU A 57 -6.36 2.88 11.22
N LYS A 58 -7.10 3.81 11.83
CA LYS A 58 -8.45 3.61 12.37
C LYS A 58 -9.38 4.69 11.83
N THR A 59 -10.14 4.37 10.78
CA THR A 59 -11.02 5.33 10.11
C THR A 59 -12.02 4.65 9.17
N ALA A 60 -13.15 5.31 8.93
CA ALA A 60 -14.13 5.01 7.88
C ALA A 60 -14.08 6.02 6.70
N ALA A 61 -13.02 6.83 6.60
CA ALA A 61 -12.90 7.92 5.63
C ALA A 61 -12.83 7.45 4.17
N GLY A 62 -12.43 6.19 3.93
CA GLY A 62 -12.34 5.62 2.58
C GLY A 62 -11.22 6.19 1.71
N GLY A 63 -10.17 6.76 2.32
CA GLY A 63 -8.90 7.10 1.64
C GLY A 63 -8.98 8.17 0.55
N GLY A 64 -10.06 8.94 0.46
CA GLY A 64 -10.33 9.85 -0.68
C GLY A 64 -10.93 9.14 -1.91
N ASN A 65 -11.04 7.81 -1.87
CA ASN A 65 -11.59 6.95 -2.91
C ASN A 65 -13.05 6.52 -2.63
N TRP A 66 -13.58 6.90 -1.46
CA TRP A 66 -14.86 6.45 -0.92
C TRP A 66 -14.97 4.92 -0.84
N GLU A 67 -13.90 4.27 -0.39
CA GLU A 67 -13.81 2.83 -0.15
C GLU A 67 -14.87 2.36 0.87
N PHE A 68 -15.30 1.11 0.78
CA PHE A 68 -16.47 0.59 1.49
C PHE A 68 -16.15 -0.09 2.82
N GLU A 69 -14.89 -0.09 3.24
CA GLU A 69 -14.43 -0.63 4.51
C GLU A 69 -14.28 0.42 5.61
N VAL A 70 -14.23 -0.07 6.84
CA VAL A 70 -13.68 0.62 8.00
C VAL A 70 -12.35 -0.03 8.34
N TYR A 71 -11.27 0.76 8.41
CA TYR A 71 -10.00 0.27 8.94
C TYR A 71 -10.03 0.24 10.46
N LEU A 72 -9.66 -0.90 11.05
CA LEU A 72 -9.58 -1.09 12.49
C LEU A 72 -8.30 -1.84 12.88
N ASN A 73 -7.87 -1.62 14.13
CA ASN A 73 -6.95 -2.52 14.83
C ASN A 73 -7.75 -3.73 15.36
N ASN A 74 -7.98 -4.74 14.52
CA ASN A 74 -8.70 -5.96 14.87
C ASN A 74 -7.94 -7.21 14.39
N ARG A 75 -7.80 -8.22 15.26
CA ARG A 75 -7.11 -9.47 14.95
C ARG A 75 -7.86 -10.37 13.97
N SER A 76 -9.15 -10.14 13.74
CA SER A 76 -9.88 -10.78 12.64
C SER A 76 -9.49 -10.23 11.27
N ASN A 77 -8.88 -9.04 11.20
CA ASN A 77 -8.56 -8.35 9.95
C ASN A 77 -7.08 -8.24 9.67
N SER A 78 -6.24 -8.11 10.70
CA SER A 78 -4.78 -8.23 10.55
C SER A 78 -4.25 -9.20 11.57
N TYR A 79 -3.26 -10.03 11.24
CA TYR A 79 -2.59 -10.89 12.22
C TYR A 79 -1.33 -11.48 11.60
N VAL A 80 -0.45 -11.98 12.46
CA VAL A 80 0.72 -12.76 12.04
C VAL A 80 0.47 -14.23 12.32
N ARG A 81 0.80 -15.10 11.35
CA ARG A 81 0.77 -16.55 11.50
C ARG A 81 1.77 -17.20 10.54
N ASP A 82 2.49 -18.22 10.98
CA ASP A 82 3.43 -18.98 10.14
C ASP A 82 4.48 -18.09 9.45
N GLY A 83 4.99 -17.08 10.17
CA GLY A 83 6.00 -16.13 9.70
C GLY A 83 5.49 -15.16 8.63
N LYS A 84 4.19 -14.83 8.62
CA LYS A 84 3.60 -13.93 7.62
C LYS A 84 2.55 -13.04 8.23
N LEU A 85 2.50 -11.80 7.76
CA LEU A 85 1.36 -10.91 7.96
C LEU A 85 0.21 -11.33 7.05
N PHE A 86 -1.00 -11.37 7.60
CA PHE A 86 -2.26 -11.49 6.88
C PHE A 86 -3.06 -10.22 7.10
N ILE A 87 -3.59 -9.64 6.02
CA ILE A 87 -4.64 -8.61 6.06
C ILE A 87 -5.83 -9.13 5.27
N ARG A 88 -7.00 -9.23 5.90
CA ARG A 88 -8.22 -9.78 5.29
C ARG A 88 -9.48 -8.96 5.62
N PRO A 89 -10.48 -8.94 4.74
CA PRO A 89 -11.74 -8.27 4.99
C PRO A 89 -12.65 -9.14 5.87
N THR A 90 -13.53 -8.52 6.64
CA THR A 90 -14.65 -9.19 7.33
C THR A 90 -15.90 -8.32 7.20
N LEU A 91 -17.08 -8.86 7.49
CA LEU A 91 -18.29 -8.04 7.44
C LEU A 91 -18.44 -7.23 8.72
N THR A 92 -18.74 -5.93 8.58
CA THR A 92 -19.11 -5.09 9.73
C THR A 92 -20.34 -5.66 10.45
N ALA A 93 -21.24 -6.29 9.69
CA ALA A 93 -22.43 -6.98 10.20
C ALA A 93 -22.10 -8.18 11.11
N ASP A 94 -20.96 -8.85 10.96
CA ASP A 94 -20.59 -9.98 11.83
C ASP A 94 -20.39 -9.54 13.28
N LYS A 95 -19.95 -8.28 13.48
CA LYS A 95 -19.71 -7.71 14.80
C LYS A 95 -20.94 -7.00 15.37
N PHE A 96 -21.67 -6.26 14.54
CA PHE A 96 -22.72 -5.35 15.00
C PHE A 96 -24.15 -5.77 14.60
N GLY A 97 -24.28 -6.81 13.76
CA GLY A 97 -25.53 -7.23 13.13
C GLY A 97 -25.90 -6.39 11.91
N GLU A 98 -26.62 -6.97 10.94
CA GLU A 98 -26.98 -6.27 9.69
C GLU A 98 -27.81 -4.99 9.93
N ARG A 99 -28.70 -4.98 10.94
CA ARG A 99 -29.49 -3.79 11.29
C ARG A 99 -28.62 -2.60 11.65
N PHE A 100 -27.41 -2.82 12.17
CA PHE A 100 -26.50 -1.73 12.50
C PHE A 100 -26.07 -0.94 11.26
N LEU A 101 -25.95 -1.58 10.10
CA LEU A 101 -25.58 -0.89 8.86
C LEU A 101 -26.59 0.19 8.46
N SER A 102 -27.88 -0.03 8.73
CA SER A 102 -28.97 0.87 8.30
C SER A 102 -29.48 1.83 9.38
N ALA A 103 -29.05 1.68 10.63
CA ALA A 103 -29.55 2.51 11.73
C ALA A 103 -28.52 2.85 12.82
N GLY A 104 -27.37 2.16 12.83
CA GLY A 104 -26.34 2.31 13.84
C GLY A 104 -25.51 3.58 13.67
N THR A 105 -24.81 3.95 14.75
CA THR A 105 -23.79 5.00 14.72
C THR A 105 -22.45 4.37 15.05
N LEU A 106 -21.57 4.32 14.06
CA LEU A 106 -20.17 3.92 14.23
C LEU A 106 -19.42 5.07 14.92
N LYS A 107 -18.77 4.77 16.04
CA LYS A 107 -17.88 5.69 16.76
C LYS A 107 -16.54 5.01 16.95
N LEU A 108 -15.49 5.56 16.34
CA LEU A 108 -14.16 4.94 16.33
C LEU A 108 -13.24 5.47 17.43
N HIS A 109 -13.56 6.63 18.01
CA HIS A 109 -12.89 7.12 19.20
C HIS A 109 -13.19 6.19 20.38
N GLY A 110 -12.15 5.58 20.95
CA GLY A 110 -12.25 4.87 22.22
C GLY A 110 -11.80 5.70 23.42
N GLY A 111 -11.72 5.05 24.57
CA GLY A 111 -11.41 5.70 25.86
C GLY A 111 -9.93 5.93 26.15
N THR A 112 -9.03 5.49 25.28
CA THR A 112 -7.57 5.60 25.48
C THR A 112 -6.87 6.16 24.23
N PRO A 113 -5.64 6.71 24.36
CA PRO A 113 -4.87 7.17 23.22
C PRO A 113 -4.64 6.09 22.14
N ALA A 114 -4.48 4.83 22.55
CA ALA A 114 -4.34 3.69 21.62
C ALA A 114 -5.62 3.42 20.82
N ASP A 115 -6.76 3.93 21.29
CA ASP A 115 -8.03 3.80 20.60
C ASP A 115 -8.41 5.01 19.76
N ALA A 116 -7.55 6.02 19.64
CA ALA A 116 -7.85 7.21 18.86
C ALA A 116 -8.15 6.85 17.39
N CYS A 117 -9.19 7.46 16.85
CA CYS A 117 -9.39 7.50 15.41
C CYS A 117 -8.27 8.34 14.78
N THR A 118 -7.71 7.87 13.66
CA THR A 118 -6.50 8.45 13.08
C THR A 118 -6.78 9.37 11.89
N ASN A 119 -8.00 9.37 11.35
CA ASN A 119 -8.40 10.23 10.25
C ASN A 119 -9.89 10.60 10.36
N PRO A 120 -10.22 11.87 10.72
CA PRO A 120 -11.61 12.33 10.86
C PRO A 120 -12.25 12.83 9.56
N SER A 121 -11.50 12.94 8.46
CA SER A 121 -12.04 13.36 7.17
C SER A 121 -13.21 12.47 6.75
N ASP A 122 -14.16 13.05 6.02
CA ASP A 122 -15.29 12.32 5.41
C ASP A 122 -16.04 11.41 6.39
N TRP A 123 -16.34 11.93 7.59
CA TRP A 123 -17.01 11.19 8.68
C TRP A 123 -16.22 9.96 9.15
N GLY A 124 -14.90 9.98 8.99
CA GLY A 124 -14.04 8.83 9.24
C GLY A 124 -14.01 8.36 10.70
N CYS A 125 -14.28 9.24 11.67
CA CYS A 125 -14.28 8.88 13.09
C CYS A 125 -15.66 8.63 13.69
N GLU A 126 -16.71 9.21 13.10
CA GLU A 126 -18.09 9.00 13.51
C GLU A 126 -19.00 9.08 12.28
N ARG A 127 -19.72 7.98 12.01
CA ARG A 127 -20.62 7.87 10.86
C ARG A 127 -21.92 7.20 11.30
N ARG A 128 -23.05 7.64 10.75
CA ARG A 128 -24.35 7.03 11.01
C ARG A 128 -24.91 6.38 9.76
N GLY A 129 -25.34 5.13 9.91
CA GLY A 129 -26.06 4.39 8.88
C GLY A 129 -27.50 4.85 8.77
N THR A 130 -28.03 4.79 7.55
CA THR A 130 -29.43 5.06 7.24
C THR A 130 -29.96 3.97 6.30
N HIS A 131 -31.28 3.86 6.15
CA HIS A 131 -31.89 2.91 5.20
C HIS A 131 -31.54 3.17 3.73
N VAL A 132 -30.99 4.35 3.41
CA VAL A 132 -30.57 4.74 2.05
C VAL A 132 -29.05 4.58 1.91
N ASN A 133 -28.30 5.15 2.83
CA ASN A 133 -26.84 5.08 2.88
C ASN A 133 -26.42 4.23 4.06
N LEU A 134 -26.08 2.98 3.80
CA LEU A 134 -25.55 2.08 4.81
C LEU A 134 -24.19 2.58 5.31
N LEU A 135 -23.86 2.22 6.55
CA LEU A 135 -22.47 2.26 7.00
C LEU A 135 -21.62 1.35 6.12
N ASN A 136 -20.32 1.69 6.03
CA ASN A 136 -19.27 0.87 5.44
C ASN A 136 -19.47 -0.61 5.83
N PRO A 137 -19.94 -1.46 4.89
CA PRO A 137 -20.37 -2.81 5.20
C PRO A 137 -19.20 -3.75 5.53
N ILE A 138 -17.98 -3.34 5.20
CA ILE A 138 -16.76 -4.13 5.39
C ILE A 138 -15.92 -3.55 6.51
N THR A 139 -15.19 -4.41 7.20
CA THR A 139 -14.08 -4.04 8.07
C THR A 139 -12.79 -4.63 7.50
N SER A 140 -11.70 -3.89 7.56
CA SER A 140 -10.37 -4.32 7.10
C SER A 140 -9.25 -3.73 7.98
N ALA A 141 -8.00 -3.84 7.57
CA ALA A 141 -6.86 -3.21 8.23
C ALA A 141 -5.94 -2.48 7.25
N ARG A 142 -5.37 -1.37 7.73
CA ARG A 142 -4.28 -0.60 7.11
C ARG A 142 -3.24 -0.36 8.18
N ILE A 143 -1.99 -0.69 7.90
CA ILE A 143 -0.87 -0.56 8.83
C ILE A 143 0.22 0.32 8.22
N ARG A 144 0.97 1.02 9.07
CA ARG A 144 1.99 1.99 8.62
C ARG A 144 3.19 2.09 9.54
N THR A 145 4.34 2.46 8.98
CA THR A 145 5.60 2.70 9.72
C THR A 145 5.84 4.17 10.06
N VAL A 146 4.80 5.01 10.04
CA VAL A 146 4.90 6.49 10.14
C VAL A 146 5.78 7.00 11.28
N ASP A 147 5.75 6.36 12.44
CA ASP A 147 6.56 6.75 13.61
C ASP A 147 7.90 6.01 13.71
N SER A 148 7.97 4.83 13.11
CA SER A 148 9.04 3.85 13.34
C SER A 148 10.12 3.87 12.26
N PHE A 149 9.73 4.02 10.99
CA PHE A 149 10.65 3.98 9.87
C PHE A 149 10.11 4.77 8.68
N SER A 150 10.88 5.76 8.25
CA SER A 150 10.75 6.46 6.98
C SER A 150 12.12 6.52 6.34
N PHE A 151 12.23 6.43 5.02
CA PHE A 151 13.52 6.46 4.33
C PHE A 151 13.43 7.20 3.01
N ARG A 152 14.59 7.67 2.53
CA ARG A 152 14.76 8.25 1.20
C ARG A 152 15.90 7.55 0.50
N TYR A 153 15.64 7.13 -0.74
CA TYR A 153 16.54 6.35 -1.59
C TYR A 153 16.91 4.98 -1.00
N GLY A 154 17.03 3.99 -1.85
CA GLY A 154 17.31 2.62 -1.44
C GLY A 154 16.78 1.60 -2.44
N GLN A 155 17.01 0.34 -2.12
CA GLN A 155 16.38 -0.79 -2.78
C GLN A 155 15.35 -1.39 -1.83
N VAL A 156 14.11 -1.54 -2.31
CA VAL A 156 13.00 -2.14 -1.57
C VAL A 156 12.67 -3.48 -2.19
N GLU A 157 12.38 -4.45 -1.34
CA GLU A 157 11.76 -5.71 -1.73
C GLU A 157 10.67 -6.08 -0.74
N VAL A 158 9.47 -6.35 -1.26
CA VAL A 158 8.36 -6.89 -0.49
C VAL A 158 7.94 -8.19 -1.13
N ARG A 159 8.04 -9.28 -0.37
CA ARG A 159 7.55 -10.58 -0.82
C ARG A 159 6.12 -10.78 -0.34
N ALA A 160 5.17 -10.78 -1.25
CA ALA A 160 3.76 -10.85 -0.93
C ALA A 160 2.98 -11.71 -1.91
N LYS A 161 1.84 -12.22 -1.45
CA LYS A 161 0.84 -12.91 -2.26
C LYS A 161 -0.45 -12.11 -2.19
N MET A 162 -0.97 -11.71 -3.34
CA MET A 162 -2.16 -10.87 -3.43
C MET A 162 -3.42 -11.68 -3.07
N PRO A 163 -4.48 -11.04 -2.55
CA PRO A 163 -5.75 -11.70 -2.30
C PRO A 163 -6.52 -11.97 -3.59
N ALA A 164 -7.33 -13.03 -3.55
CA ALA A 164 -8.38 -13.33 -4.52
C ALA A 164 -9.76 -13.16 -3.90
N GLY A 165 -10.64 -12.45 -4.60
CA GLY A 165 -12.00 -12.14 -4.18
C GLY A 165 -12.49 -10.88 -4.89
N ASP A 166 -13.74 -10.90 -5.31
CA ASP A 166 -14.31 -9.78 -6.06
C ASP A 166 -14.29 -8.48 -5.24
N TRP A 167 -13.89 -7.39 -5.90
CA TRP A 167 -13.89 -6.02 -5.36
C TRP A 167 -12.88 -5.76 -4.25
N LEU A 168 -11.93 -6.67 -4.03
CA LEU A 168 -10.79 -6.45 -3.14
C LEU A 168 -9.74 -5.58 -3.83
N TRP A 169 -9.13 -4.67 -3.07
CA TRP A 169 -8.10 -3.74 -3.54
C TRP A 169 -6.89 -3.77 -2.58
N PRO A 170 -5.94 -4.72 -2.80
CA PRO A 170 -4.68 -4.75 -2.06
C PRO A 170 -3.75 -3.60 -2.48
N ALA A 171 -3.02 -3.05 -1.51
CA ALA A 171 -1.99 -2.05 -1.77
C ALA A 171 -0.78 -2.20 -0.83
N ILE A 172 0.41 -2.07 -1.41
CA ILE A 172 1.71 -1.93 -0.74
C ILE A 172 2.32 -0.66 -1.31
N TRP A 173 2.44 0.37 -0.48
CA TRP A 173 2.69 1.72 -0.95
C TRP A 173 3.36 2.56 0.12
N LEU A 174 3.72 3.79 -0.22
CA LEU A 174 4.44 4.68 0.67
C LEU A 174 3.90 6.11 0.60
N LEU A 175 3.87 6.76 1.75
CA LEU A 175 3.49 8.16 1.91
C LEU A 175 4.62 8.99 2.53
N PRO A 176 4.70 10.29 2.24
CA PRO A 176 5.76 11.14 2.76
C PRO A 176 5.62 11.30 4.28
N ARG A 177 6.75 11.29 4.98
CA ARG A 177 6.79 11.52 6.44
C ARG A 177 6.18 12.87 6.82
N TYR A 178 6.45 13.89 6.00
CA TYR A 178 5.91 15.24 6.15
C TYR A 178 5.41 15.74 4.80
N ASN A 179 4.36 16.56 4.83
CA ASN A 179 3.85 17.24 3.65
C ASN A 179 4.68 18.50 3.30
N GLU A 180 5.97 18.33 3.04
CA GLU A 180 6.91 19.46 2.84
C GLU A 180 6.56 20.37 1.66
N TYR A 181 5.95 19.80 0.61
CA TYR A 181 5.56 20.53 -0.59
C TYR A 181 4.07 20.86 -0.64
N GLY A 182 3.34 20.59 0.44
CA GLY A 182 1.89 20.80 0.55
C GLY A 182 1.07 19.51 0.52
N PRO A 183 -0.28 19.61 0.52
CA PRO A 183 -1.17 18.46 0.56
C PRO A 183 -1.02 17.58 -0.69
N TRP A 184 -1.56 16.37 -0.61
CA TRP A 184 -1.54 15.43 -1.74
C TRP A 184 -2.10 16.06 -3.04
N PRO A 185 -1.47 15.82 -4.21
CA PRO A 185 -0.30 14.96 -4.45
C PRO A 185 1.04 15.74 -4.43
N ALA A 186 1.07 16.97 -3.90
CA ALA A 186 2.25 17.84 -3.98
C ALA A 186 3.45 17.28 -3.22
N SER A 187 3.23 16.55 -2.13
CA SER A 187 4.28 15.86 -1.37
C SER A 187 4.51 14.40 -1.80
N GLY A 188 3.84 13.95 -2.85
CA GLY A 188 4.04 12.64 -3.45
C GLY A 188 3.30 11.49 -2.77
N GLU A 189 3.17 10.40 -3.51
CA GLU A 189 2.76 9.07 -3.05
C GLU A 189 3.40 8.03 -4.01
N ILE A 190 3.90 6.93 -3.44
CA ILE A 190 4.62 5.87 -4.18
C ILE A 190 3.88 4.55 -3.99
N ASP A 191 3.25 4.07 -5.04
CA ASP A 191 2.58 2.77 -5.04
C ASP A 191 3.56 1.73 -5.57
N LEU A 192 4.10 0.90 -4.67
CA LEU A 192 4.98 -0.20 -5.06
C LEU A 192 4.17 -1.27 -5.80
N SER A 193 3.01 -1.63 -5.26
CA SER A 193 2.07 -2.54 -5.90
C SER A 193 0.64 -2.24 -5.46
N GLU A 194 -0.22 -2.02 -6.44
CA GLU A 194 -1.67 -2.05 -6.31
C GLU A 194 -2.28 -3.03 -7.31
N GLY A 195 -3.39 -3.66 -6.92
CA GLY A 195 -4.07 -4.60 -7.80
C GLY A 195 -5.55 -4.75 -7.45
N ARG A 196 -6.20 -5.68 -8.14
CA ARG A 196 -7.61 -6.05 -7.89
C ARG A 196 -7.68 -7.53 -7.58
N GLY A 197 -8.47 -7.90 -6.58
CA GLY A 197 -8.63 -9.31 -6.21
C GLY A 197 -9.58 -10.10 -7.12
N ASN A 198 -10.28 -9.45 -8.05
CA ASN A 198 -11.21 -10.14 -8.95
C ASN A 198 -10.44 -11.11 -9.86
N VAL A 199 -10.74 -12.41 -9.80
CA VAL A 199 -10.05 -13.40 -10.65
C VAL A 199 -10.45 -13.25 -12.13
N ASN A 200 -11.67 -12.78 -12.41
CA ASN A 200 -12.25 -12.78 -13.77
C ASN A 200 -12.65 -11.39 -14.27
N LEU A 201 -12.14 -10.31 -13.65
CA LEU A 201 -12.44 -8.94 -14.08
C LEU A 201 -11.65 -8.60 -15.33
N THR A 202 -12.34 -8.30 -16.43
CA THR A 202 -11.73 -8.00 -17.72
C THR A 202 -12.14 -6.63 -18.26
N SER A 203 -11.24 -5.99 -18.98
CA SER A 203 -11.51 -4.78 -19.75
C SER A 203 -10.84 -4.92 -21.11
N ASN A 204 -11.58 -4.63 -22.19
CA ASN A 204 -11.11 -4.83 -23.57
C ASN A 204 -10.50 -6.22 -23.83
N GLY A 205 -11.09 -7.26 -23.24
CA GLY A 205 -10.65 -8.66 -23.39
C GLY A 205 -9.41 -9.05 -22.58
N SER A 206 -8.82 -8.14 -21.80
CA SER A 206 -7.67 -8.43 -20.92
C SER A 206 -8.10 -8.48 -19.46
N ASN A 207 -7.55 -9.40 -18.67
CA ASN A 207 -7.78 -9.47 -17.23
C ASN A 207 -7.14 -8.25 -16.54
N ILE A 208 -7.92 -7.42 -15.86
CA ILE A 208 -7.44 -6.27 -15.07
C ILE A 208 -7.55 -6.53 -13.55
N GLY A 209 -7.93 -7.76 -13.22
CA GLY A 209 -8.08 -8.35 -11.91
C GLY A 209 -6.75 -8.85 -11.35
N THR A 210 -6.73 -10.10 -10.88
CA THR A 210 -5.54 -10.67 -10.21
C THR A 210 -4.33 -10.87 -11.12
N GLU A 211 -4.49 -10.78 -12.44
CA GLU A 211 -3.39 -10.89 -13.41
C GLU A 211 -2.68 -9.55 -13.70
N LEU A 212 -3.07 -8.48 -13.03
CA LEU A 212 -2.51 -7.14 -13.23
C LEU A 212 -2.09 -6.51 -11.90
N SER A 213 -0.81 -6.17 -11.77
CA SER A 213 -0.27 -5.34 -10.70
C SER A 213 0.26 -4.04 -11.29
N SER A 214 -0.03 -2.93 -10.62
CA SER A 214 0.41 -1.61 -11.04
C SER A 214 1.38 -1.01 -10.02
N SER A 215 2.37 -0.27 -10.52
CA SER A 215 3.20 0.63 -9.73
C SER A 215 2.99 2.06 -10.23
N THR A 216 2.76 3.00 -9.32
CA THR A 216 2.34 4.37 -9.68
C THR A 216 3.08 5.38 -8.82
N LEU A 217 3.39 6.53 -9.43
CA LEU A 217 3.84 7.71 -8.70
C LEU A 217 2.80 8.81 -8.82
N HIS A 218 2.23 9.24 -7.70
CA HIS A 218 1.34 10.39 -7.66
C HIS A 218 2.13 11.65 -7.33
N PHE A 219 2.02 12.66 -8.20
CA PHE A 219 2.73 13.93 -8.06
C PHE A 219 1.95 15.03 -8.79
N GLY A 220 1.98 16.26 -8.27
CA GLY A 220 1.35 17.41 -8.91
C GLY A 220 1.05 18.50 -7.90
N PRO A 221 0.78 19.74 -8.33
CA PRO A 221 0.62 20.86 -7.40
C PRO A 221 -0.61 20.75 -6.48
N TYR A 222 -1.66 20.04 -6.90
CA TYR A 222 -2.89 19.79 -6.14
C TYR A 222 -3.74 18.71 -6.85
N TRP A 223 -4.78 18.19 -6.17
CA TRP A 223 -5.52 16.98 -6.57
C TRP A 223 -6.01 16.92 -8.04
N PRO A 224 -6.58 17.98 -8.67
CA PRO A 224 -7.04 17.94 -10.07
C PRO A 224 -5.90 17.88 -11.08
N LEU A 225 -4.69 18.29 -10.68
CA LEU A 225 -3.48 18.24 -11.50
C LEU A 225 -2.55 17.14 -11.04
N ASN A 226 -3.10 15.99 -10.67
CA ASN A 226 -2.29 14.79 -10.49
C ASN A 226 -1.69 14.34 -11.84
N GLY A 227 -0.38 14.11 -11.85
CA GLY A 227 0.44 13.74 -13.01
C GLY A 227 0.66 12.24 -13.16
N PHE A 228 0.03 11.41 -12.31
CA PHE A 228 0.30 9.98 -12.19
C PHE A 228 0.32 9.18 -13.50
N GLN A 229 -0.48 9.56 -14.49
CA GLN A 229 -0.51 8.89 -15.81
C GLN A 229 0.85 8.92 -16.53
N LYS A 230 1.74 9.84 -16.15
CA LYS A 230 3.10 9.95 -16.70
C LYS A 230 4.11 9.04 -16.01
N ALA A 231 3.71 8.40 -14.91
CA ALA A 231 4.56 7.54 -14.09
C ALA A 231 3.74 6.36 -13.52
N HIS A 232 2.97 5.71 -14.41
CA HIS A 232 2.18 4.53 -14.11
C HIS A 232 2.70 3.36 -14.95
N PHE A 233 2.97 2.24 -14.30
CA PHE A 233 3.56 1.05 -14.90
C PHE A 233 2.75 -0.17 -14.51
N GLU A 234 2.57 -1.10 -15.43
CA GLU A 234 1.77 -2.30 -15.21
C GLU A 234 2.60 -3.55 -15.50
N LYS A 235 2.55 -4.52 -14.57
CA LYS A 235 3.03 -5.87 -14.79
C LYS A 235 1.84 -6.80 -14.94
N ARG A 236 1.82 -7.56 -16.04
CA ARG A 236 0.85 -8.60 -16.31
C ARG A 236 1.49 -9.97 -16.08
N SER A 237 0.75 -10.85 -15.42
CA SER A 237 1.11 -12.27 -15.31
C SER A 237 0.71 -13.05 -16.55
N GLU A 238 1.19 -14.28 -16.69
CA GLU A 238 0.62 -15.21 -17.68
C GLU A 238 -0.85 -15.52 -17.34
N PRO A 239 -1.69 -15.85 -18.34
CA PRO A 239 -3.09 -16.20 -18.11
C PRO A 239 -3.26 -17.35 -17.11
N GLY A 240 -4.11 -17.17 -16.11
CA GLY A 240 -4.34 -18.13 -15.03
C GLY A 240 -3.18 -18.25 -14.03
N GLN A 241 -2.17 -17.40 -14.10
CA GLN A 241 -1.04 -17.31 -13.17
C GLN A 241 -1.04 -15.96 -12.43
N GLY A 242 -2.22 -15.47 -12.05
CA GLY A 242 -2.37 -14.20 -11.34
C GLY A 242 -1.53 -14.11 -10.07
N PHE A 243 -1.28 -12.88 -9.60
CA PHE A 243 -0.49 -12.58 -8.41
C PHE A 243 -1.10 -13.11 -7.10
N ASP A 244 -2.29 -13.70 -7.19
CA ASP A 244 -3.01 -14.41 -6.12
C ASP A 244 -2.69 -15.92 -6.06
N GLN A 245 -1.87 -16.45 -6.98
CA GLN A 245 -1.54 -17.87 -7.03
C GLN A 245 -0.32 -18.22 -6.17
N ASP A 246 0.73 -17.40 -6.19
CA ASP A 246 1.94 -17.59 -5.39
C ASP A 246 2.46 -16.27 -4.78
N PHE A 247 3.55 -16.33 -4.03
CA PHE A 247 4.27 -15.18 -3.54
C PHE A 247 5.20 -14.64 -4.62
N HIS A 248 5.13 -13.33 -4.83
CA HIS A 248 5.95 -12.59 -5.77
C HIS A 248 6.80 -11.55 -5.02
N ARG A 249 7.96 -11.21 -5.59
CA ARG A 249 8.82 -10.12 -5.09
C ARG A 249 8.45 -8.83 -5.81
N PHE A 250 7.81 -7.91 -5.11
CA PHE A 250 7.57 -6.54 -5.59
C PHE A 250 8.75 -5.67 -5.17
N GLN A 251 9.43 -5.09 -6.15
CA GLN A 251 10.74 -4.47 -5.96
C GLN A 251 10.75 -3.04 -6.48
N MET A 252 11.48 -2.16 -5.78
CA MET A 252 11.73 -0.80 -6.22
C MET A 252 13.20 -0.45 -5.99
N LYS A 253 13.83 0.18 -6.99
CA LYS A 253 15.12 0.86 -6.83
C LYS A 253 14.90 2.35 -6.96
N TRP A 254 15.12 3.07 -5.87
CA TRP A 254 14.90 4.51 -5.77
C TRP A 254 16.23 5.21 -5.52
N THR A 255 16.63 6.05 -6.46
CA THR A 255 17.90 6.80 -6.41
C THR A 255 17.62 8.30 -6.49
N ASN A 256 18.67 9.12 -6.38
CA ASN A 256 18.60 10.55 -6.66
C ASN A 256 18.48 10.89 -8.16
N GLU A 257 18.53 9.90 -9.05
CA GLU A 257 18.54 10.08 -10.51
C GLU A 257 17.30 9.49 -11.19
N TYR A 258 16.80 8.36 -10.68
CA TYR A 258 15.66 7.62 -11.24
C TYR A 258 14.96 6.78 -10.17
N MET A 259 13.75 6.33 -10.50
CA MET A 259 13.04 5.27 -9.80
C MET A 259 12.65 4.17 -10.78
N GLN A 260 12.86 2.91 -10.38
CA GLN A 260 12.57 1.72 -11.17
C GLN A 260 11.74 0.74 -10.34
N PHE A 261 10.75 0.12 -10.96
CA PHE A 261 9.91 -0.94 -10.39
C PHE A 261 10.18 -2.27 -11.08
N ALA A 262 10.07 -3.36 -10.33
CA ALA A 262 10.21 -4.71 -10.85
C ALA A 262 9.31 -5.69 -10.09
N VAL A 263 8.95 -6.78 -10.76
CA VAL A 263 8.30 -7.93 -10.14
C VAL A 263 9.09 -9.18 -10.51
N ASP A 264 9.49 -9.96 -9.50
CA ASP A 264 10.31 -11.17 -9.66
C ASP A 264 11.58 -10.95 -10.50
N ASP A 265 12.30 -9.86 -10.18
CA ASP A 265 13.52 -9.40 -10.86
C ASP A 265 13.33 -8.95 -12.33
N GLU A 266 12.08 -8.87 -12.82
CA GLU A 266 11.75 -8.34 -14.14
C GLU A 266 11.32 -6.87 -14.06
N GLU A 267 12.05 -5.98 -14.74
CA GLU A 267 11.75 -4.55 -14.78
C GLU A 267 10.34 -4.32 -15.37
N THR A 268 9.46 -3.74 -14.56
CA THR A 268 8.10 -3.35 -14.95
C THR A 268 8.08 -1.96 -15.58
N GLY A 269 8.90 -1.05 -15.04
CA GLY A 269 9.01 0.30 -15.56
C GLY A 269 10.02 1.14 -14.80
N ARG A 270 10.41 2.26 -15.42
CA ARG A 270 11.39 3.20 -14.88
C ARG A 270 11.05 4.62 -15.28
N ILE A 271 11.30 5.54 -14.36
CA ILE A 271 11.25 6.97 -14.62
C ILE A 271 12.58 7.64 -14.23
N THR A 272 13.14 8.37 -15.18
CA THR A 272 14.32 9.23 -14.99
C THR A 272 13.87 10.64 -15.34
N PRO A 273 13.52 11.49 -14.35
CA PRO A 273 13.06 12.84 -14.65
C PRO A 273 14.18 13.66 -15.33
N PRO A 274 13.82 14.54 -16.28
CA PRO A 274 14.76 15.50 -16.88
C PRO A 274 15.21 16.55 -15.86
N ASP A 275 16.02 17.52 -16.29
CA ASP A 275 16.52 18.59 -15.42
C ASP A 275 15.38 19.43 -14.81
N GLY A 276 14.25 19.60 -15.52
CA GLY A 276 13.02 20.23 -15.00
C GLY A 276 12.25 19.38 -13.99
N GLY A 277 12.75 18.19 -13.65
CA GLY A 277 12.19 17.31 -12.63
C GLY A 277 10.81 16.76 -12.96
N PHE A 278 10.06 16.36 -11.93
CA PHE A 278 8.69 15.90 -12.11
C PHE A 278 7.71 17.00 -12.56
N TRP A 279 8.09 18.28 -12.45
CA TRP A 279 7.27 19.37 -13.01
C TRP A 279 7.17 19.26 -14.53
N GLU A 280 8.31 19.01 -15.17
CA GLU A 280 8.41 18.79 -16.60
C GLU A 280 7.76 17.45 -17.02
N VAL A 281 7.97 16.38 -16.23
CA VAL A 281 7.30 15.07 -16.46
C VAL A 281 5.78 15.25 -16.53
N GLY A 282 5.22 16.00 -15.58
CA GLY A 282 3.77 16.27 -15.51
C GLY A 282 3.25 17.21 -16.60
N MET A 283 4.16 17.82 -17.37
CA MET A 283 3.89 18.86 -18.37
C MET A 283 3.08 20.02 -17.77
N PHE A 284 3.35 20.38 -16.51
CA PHE A 284 2.46 21.28 -15.78
C PHE A 284 2.48 22.71 -16.32
N ASP A 285 3.60 23.21 -16.88
CA ASP A 285 3.62 24.53 -17.55
C ASP A 285 2.56 24.65 -18.66
N SER A 286 2.23 23.56 -19.35
CA SER A 286 1.22 23.54 -20.42
C SER A 286 -0.20 23.30 -19.93
N ARG A 287 -0.35 22.72 -18.73
CA ARG A 287 -1.63 22.36 -18.12
C ARG A 287 -2.11 23.42 -17.11
N ASN A 288 -1.23 24.32 -16.73
CA ASN A 288 -1.41 25.22 -15.60
C ASN A 288 -0.80 26.58 -15.91
N GLY A 289 -1.64 27.62 -15.92
CA GLY A 289 -1.21 29.01 -16.05
C GLY A 289 -1.32 29.83 -14.76
N THR A 290 -1.73 29.22 -13.63
CA THR A 290 -2.13 29.96 -12.42
C THR A 290 -1.57 29.44 -11.11
N VAL A 291 -0.98 28.25 -11.06
CA VAL A 291 -0.41 27.66 -9.85
C VAL A 291 1.10 27.56 -9.97
N ASP A 292 1.82 28.03 -8.95
CA ASP A 292 3.28 27.97 -8.94
C ASP A 292 3.80 26.54 -8.77
N ASN A 293 5.00 26.29 -9.28
CA ASN A 293 5.68 25.01 -9.06
C ASN A 293 6.08 24.86 -7.58
N PRO A 294 5.53 23.90 -6.83
CA PRO A 294 5.86 23.73 -5.41
C PRO A 294 7.27 23.18 -5.18
N TRP A 295 7.95 22.71 -6.23
CA TRP A 295 9.23 22.01 -6.17
C TRP A 295 10.43 22.86 -6.59
N ILE A 296 10.28 24.19 -6.73
CA ILE A 296 11.36 25.10 -7.16
C ILE A 296 12.62 25.06 -6.29
N TYR A 297 12.51 24.62 -5.04
CA TYR A 297 13.62 24.44 -4.10
C TYR A 297 13.96 22.98 -3.82
N GLY A 298 13.27 22.06 -4.49
CA GLY A 298 13.55 20.63 -4.44
C GLY A 298 14.62 20.22 -5.44
N THR A 299 14.99 18.94 -5.40
CA THR A 299 15.81 18.32 -6.44
C THR A 299 14.94 17.94 -7.65
N LYS A 300 15.55 17.48 -8.74
CA LYS A 300 14.78 16.93 -9.88
C LYS A 300 13.89 15.73 -9.51
N MET A 301 14.18 15.07 -8.39
CA MET A 301 13.37 13.97 -7.87
C MET A 301 12.19 14.43 -7.03
N ALA A 302 12.07 15.73 -6.68
CA ALA A 302 10.93 16.24 -5.94
C ALA A 302 9.61 15.89 -6.67
N PRO A 303 8.57 15.41 -5.96
CA PRO A 303 8.47 15.35 -4.50
C PRO A 303 9.10 14.10 -3.83
N PHE A 304 9.62 13.16 -4.62
CA PHE A 304 10.29 11.93 -4.18
C PHE A 304 11.76 12.16 -3.79
N ASP A 305 12.04 13.33 -3.21
CA ASP A 305 13.33 13.68 -2.63
C ASP A 305 13.27 13.90 -1.13
N LYS A 306 12.18 13.42 -0.51
CA LYS A 306 11.92 13.37 0.93
C LYS A 306 11.80 11.93 1.42
N GLU A 307 11.72 11.74 2.73
CA GLU A 307 11.56 10.42 3.33
C GLU A 307 10.09 9.97 3.31
N PHE A 308 9.87 8.71 2.95
CA PHE A 308 8.56 8.08 2.87
C PHE A 308 8.49 6.88 3.82
N TYR A 309 7.31 6.62 4.39
CA TYR A 309 7.02 5.47 5.26
C TYR A 309 6.11 4.47 4.54
N PHE A 310 6.19 3.19 4.91
CA PHE A 310 5.35 2.15 4.32
C PHE A 310 3.91 2.22 4.81
N VAL A 311 2.99 1.89 3.90
CA VAL A 311 1.59 1.58 4.15
C VAL A 311 1.25 0.25 3.49
N VAL A 312 0.55 -0.62 4.22
CA VAL A 312 0.05 -1.90 3.70
C VAL A 312 -1.41 -2.04 4.09
N ASN A 313 -2.29 -2.27 3.13
CA ASN A 313 -3.72 -2.44 3.38
C ASN A 313 -4.43 -3.34 2.37
N LEU A 314 -5.67 -3.63 2.72
CA LEU A 314 -6.64 -4.22 1.83
C LEU A 314 -7.92 -3.39 1.86
N ALA A 315 -8.12 -2.55 0.85
CA ALA A 315 -9.36 -1.81 0.65
C ALA A 315 -10.41 -2.69 -0.04
N VAL A 316 -11.68 -2.26 -0.03
CA VAL A 316 -12.77 -2.92 -0.74
C VAL A 316 -13.66 -1.90 -1.45
N GLY A 317 -13.86 -2.11 -2.75
CA GLY A 317 -14.69 -1.24 -3.58
C GLY A 317 -14.14 0.19 -3.69
N GLY A 318 -15.02 1.18 -3.77
CA GLY A 318 -14.69 2.58 -4.03
C GLY A 318 -15.33 3.13 -5.30
N VAL A 319 -15.34 4.46 -5.43
CA VAL A 319 -16.07 5.17 -6.51
C VAL A 319 -15.16 6.00 -7.43
N ASN A 320 -13.85 5.95 -7.20
CA ASN A 320 -12.85 6.75 -7.93
C ASN A 320 -12.55 6.25 -9.35
N GLY A 321 -13.24 5.21 -9.83
CA GLY A 321 -12.96 4.59 -11.14
C GLY A 321 -11.96 3.45 -11.12
N PHE A 322 -11.34 3.14 -9.96
CA PHE A 322 -10.39 2.01 -9.87
C PHE A 322 -11.04 0.70 -10.29
N PHE A 323 -12.30 0.46 -9.94
CA PHE A 323 -13.14 -0.56 -10.56
C PHE A 323 -13.96 0.08 -11.70
N PRO A 324 -13.64 -0.14 -12.98
CA PRO A 324 -14.32 0.53 -14.09
C PRO A 324 -15.76 0.03 -14.25
N ASP A 325 -16.69 0.94 -14.55
CA ASP A 325 -18.11 0.58 -14.73
C ASP A 325 -18.37 -0.26 -15.99
N ASN A 326 -17.47 -0.20 -16.98
CA ASN A 326 -17.55 -0.95 -18.23
C ASN A 326 -16.72 -2.25 -18.23
N ALA A 327 -16.07 -2.59 -17.11
CA ALA A 327 -15.37 -3.86 -16.97
C ALA A 327 -16.36 -5.02 -16.82
N GLN A 328 -15.96 -6.20 -17.29
CA GLN A 328 -16.78 -7.41 -17.28
C GLN A 328 -16.26 -8.35 -16.19
N ASN A 329 -17.12 -8.73 -15.25
CA ASN A 329 -16.87 -9.73 -14.23
C ASN A 329 -18.11 -10.63 -14.14
N PRO A 330 -17.99 -11.94 -13.84
CA PRO A 330 -19.14 -12.78 -13.57
C PRO A 330 -20.09 -12.15 -12.53
N GLY A 331 -21.38 -12.03 -12.90
CA GLY A 331 -22.41 -11.35 -12.12
C GLY A 331 -22.44 -9.82 -12.23
N GLY A 332 -21.41 -9.18 -12.82
CA GLY A 332 -21.34 -7.73 -13.04
C GLY A 332 -20.85 -6.94 -11.83
N LYS A 333 -20.59 -5.63 -11.99
CA LYS A 333 -20.27 -4.74 -10.87
C LYS A 333 -21.57 -4.29 -10.19
N PRO A 334 -21.73 -4.46 -8.85
CA PRO A 334 -23.00 -4.19 -8.19
C PRO A 334 -23.28 -2.70 -7.94
N TRP A 335 -22.31 -1.79 -8.15
CA TRP A 335 -22.47 -0.35 -8.00
C TRP A 335 -21.96 0.42 -9.23
N ASN A 336 -22.43 1.65 -9.40
CA ASN A 336 -21.87 2.61 -10.36
C ASN A 336 -20.97 3.63 -9.65
N ASN A 337 -19.88 4.07 -10.28
CA ASN A 337 -18.96 5.07 -9.69
C ASN A 337 -19.61 6.43 -9.42
N ASN A 338 -20.72 6.77 -10.06
CA ASN A 338 -21.47 8.00 -9.78
C ASN A 338 -22.68 7.77 -8.84
N SER A 339 -22.87 6.56 -8.32
CA SER A 339 -23.99 6.28 -7.40
C SER A 339 -23.75 6.97 -6.06
N PRO A 340 -24.69 7.82 -5.57
CA PRO A 340 -24.61 8.37 -4.22
C PRO A 340 -24.79 7.29 -3.14
N GLN A 341 -25.21 6.08 -3.54
CA GLN A 341 -25.50 4.93 -2.68
C GLN A 341 -24.56 3.75 -2.99
N ALA A 342 -23.41 4.00 -3.62
CA ALA A 342 -22.52 2.94 -4.11
C ALA A 342 -22.18 1.86 -3.06
N SER A 343 -21.94 2.25 -1.81
CA SER A 343 -21.67 1.31 -0.72
C SER A 343 -22.89 0.44 -0.35
N THR A 344 -24.09 1.02 -0.41
CA THR A 344 -25.37 0.29 -0.25
C THR A 344 -25.61 -0.66 -1.42
N ASP A 345 -25.39 -0.20 -2.65
CA ASP A 345 -25.54 -1.00 -3.87
C ASP A 345 -24.59 -2.21 -3.85
N PHE A 346 -23.33 -1.97 -3.46
CA PHE A 346 -22.34 -3.02 -3.20
C PHE A 346 -22.84 -4.05 -2.18
N TRP A 347 -23.36 -3.61 -1.02
CA TRP A 347 -23.88 -4.51 0.00
C TRP A 347 -25.10 -5.33 -0.47
N ASN A 348 -25.98 -4.71 -1.24
CA ASN A 348 -27.16 -5.38 -1.79
C ASN A 348 -26.77 -6.46 -2.81
N GLY A 349 -25.65 -6.27 -3.53
CA GLY A 349 -25.09 -7.27 -4.44
C GLY A 349 -24.28 -8.38 -3.76
N ARG A 350 -24.24 -8.48 -2.43
CA ARG A 350 -23.34 -9.41 -1.72
C ARG A 350 -23.50 -10.88 -2.06
N ASP A 351 -24.71 -11.32 -2.38
CA ASP A 351 -24.94 -12.72 -2.77
C ASP A 351 -24.17 -13.10 -4.05
N GLN A 352 -23.79 -12.11 -4.87
CA GLN A 352 -22.97 -12.29 -6.05
C GLN A 352 -21.47 -12.40 -5.73
N TRP A 353 -20.94 -11.47 -4.91
CA TRP A 353 -19.49 -11.33 -4.72
C TRP A 353 -18.96 -12.00 -3.45
N LEU A 354 -19.74 -12.08 -2.38
CA LEU A 354 -19.29 -12.63 -1.09
C LEU A 354 -18.85 -14.10 -1.20
N PRO A 355 -19.53 -14.97 -1.97
CA PRO A 355 -19.05 -16.34 -2.17
C PRO A 355 -17.64 -16.42 -2.75
N THR A 356 -17.23 -15.43 -3.56
CA THR A 356 -15.89 -15.41 -4.19
C THR A 356 -14.76 -15.21 -3.18
N TRP A 357 -15.06 -14.63 -2.00
CA TRP A 357 -14.09 -14.46 -0.92
C TRP A 357 -13.80 -15.77 -0.20
N ASN A 358 -14.60 -16.81 -0.45
CA ASN A 358 -14.42 -18.15 0.09
C ASN A 358 -14.24 -18.16 1.61
N LEU A 359 -15.10 -17.43 2.34
CA LEU A 359 -14.83 -17.16 3.75
C LEU A 359 -14.82 -18.42 4.63
N ASP A 360 -15.60 -19.43 4.27
CA ASP A 360 -15.67 -20.70 4.99
C ASP A 360 -14.52 -21.67 4.63
N VAL A 361 -13.73 -21.35 3.59
CA VAL A 361 -12.68 -22.23 3.06
C VAL A 361 -11.31 -21.67 3.45
N ASN A 362 -10.43 -22.55 3.95
CA ASN A 362 -9.05 -22.20 4.32
C ASN A 362 -8.93 -21.04 5.33
N ARG A 363 -9.95 -20.82 6.17
CA ARG A 363 -10.05 -19.66 7.09
C ARG A 363 -9.84 -18.33 6.37
N GLU A 364 -10.44 -18.16 5.18
CA GLU A 364 -10.42 -16.92 4.41
C GLU A 364 -9.02 -16.55 3.86
N LYS A 365 -8.03 -17.47 3.91
CA LYS A 365 -6.65 -17.19 3.46
C LYS A 365 -6.56 -16.74 2.01
N GLY A 366 -7.50 -17.15 1.15
CA GLY A 366 -7.55 -16.74 -0.26
C GLY A 366 -7.85 -15.26 -0.45
N ALA A 367 -8.75 -14.70 0.37
CA ALA A 367 -9.12 -13.28 0.36
C ALA A 367 -8.19 -12.40 1.21
N ALA A 368 -7.07 -12.95 1.69
CA ALA A 368 -6.11 -12.22 2.51
C ALA A 368 -4.89 -11.79 1.68
N LEU A 369 -4.53 -10.51 1.77
CA LEU A 369 -3.18 -10.06 1.42
C LEU A 369 -2.20 -10.71 2.40
N GLN A 370 -1.22 -11.42 1.87
CA GLN A 370 -0.20 -12.11 2.66
C GLN A 370 1.16 -11.50 2.39
N VAL A 371 1.85 -11.03 3.43
CA VAL A 371 3.20 -10.50 3.31
C VAL A 371 4.15 -11.38 4.09
N ASP A 372 5.15 -11.92 3.39
CA ASP A 372 6.20 -12.77 3.93
C ASP A 372 7.29 -11.93 4.57
N TYR A 373 7.77 -10.90 3.86
CA TYR A 373 8.70 -9.93 4.42
C TYR A 373 8.68 -8.60 3.69
N ILE A 374 9.21 -7.58 4.36
CA ILE A 374 9.58 -6.28 3.79
C ILE A 374 11.05 -6.03 4.10
N LYS A 375 11.85 -5.63 3.10
CA LYS A 375 13.28 -5.33 3.24
C LYS A 375 13.64 -4.04 2.52
N VAL A 376 14.52 -3.26 3.12
CA VAL A 376 15.11 -2.05 2.53
C VAL A 376 16.62 -2.06 2.70
N TRP A 377 17.34 -1.94 1.59
CA TRP A 377 18.78 -1.79 1.56
C TRP A 377 19.18 -0.37 1.18
N ALA A 378 20.18 0.15 1.88
CA ALA A 378 20.80 1.43 1.58
C ALA A 378 21.66 1.35 0.32
N ILE A 379 21.75 2.46 -0.41
CA ILE A 379 22.53 2.56 -1.66
C ILE A 379 23.57 3.67 -1.63
#